data_AF-A0A1F3E905-F1
#
_entry.id   AF-A0A1F3E905-F1
#
_cell.length_a   1.000
_cell.length_b   1.000
_cell.length_c   1.000
_cell.angle_alpha   90.00
_cell.angle_beta   90.00
_cell.angle_gamma   90.00
#
_symmetry.space_group_name_H-M   'P 1'
#
loop_
_entity.id
_entity.type
_entity.pdbx_description
1 polymer ?
#
loop_
_entity_poly.entity_id
_entity_poly.type
_entity_poly.pdbx_seq_one_letter_code
_entity_poly.pdbx_strand_id
1 'polypeptide(L)'
;MEQSEKYDNFPLWIVLLSNLLSLSICGLGFAIMFRLGWIAAIIYLAYILVLEYRLVKNHCTNCFYWGKICGFGNGKISSWFFKKGDISQFCLHEMTWNEMIPDMLVSLIPFVTGIVLLIIHFDIKYLIGVILLIVLSTFGNGFIRGNFACKYCRQKEMGCPVDKLFNKGK
;
A
#
# COMPACT_ATOMS: atom_id res chain seq x y z
N MET A 1 -3.65 25.02 18.25
CA MET A 1 -2.78 23.86 17.97
C MET A 1 -3.56 22.63 18.42
N GLU A 2 -4.29 21.97 17.52
CA GLU A 2 -5.02 20.74 17.85
C GLU A 2 -4.03 19.63 18.18
N GLN A 3 -4.02 19.17 19.43
CA GLN A 3 -3.43 17.88 19.78
C GLN A 3 -4.22 16.82 19.01
N SER A 4 -3.65 16.35 17.89
CA SER A 4 -4.19 15.22 17.14
C SER A 4 -4.16 13.99 18.06
N GLU A 5 -5.32 13.55 18.53
CA GLU A 5 -5.46 12.29 19.28
C GLU A 5 -4.92 11.15 18.41
N LYS A 6 -3.77 10.59 18.79
CA LYS A 6 -3.14 9.49 18.08
C LYS A 6 -3.79 8.17 18.47
N TYR A 7 -4.21 7.40 17.47
CA TYR A 7 -4.86 6.12 17.69
C TYR A 7 -3.86 5.02 18.06
N ASP A 8 -4.05 4.41 19.23
CA ASP A 8 -3.40 3.13 19.59
C ASP A 8 -4.00 1.96 18.81
N ASN A 9 -5.32 2.00 18.57
CA ASN A 9 -6.04 1.13 17.65
C ASN A 9 -6.86 2.01 16.72
N PHE A 10 -6.67 1.84 15.42
CA PHE A 10 -7.47 2.56 14.43
C PHE A 10 -8.92 2.08 14.46
N PRO A 11 -9.90 2.98 14.30
CA PRO A 11 -11.29 2.59 14.17
C PRO A 11 -11.48 1.75 12.90
N LEU A 12 -12.34 0.73 12.98
CA LEU A 12 -12.52 -0.27 11.92
C LEU A 12 -12.94 0.35 10.58
N TRP A 13 -13.68 1.46 10.59
CA TRP A 13 -14.10 2.12 9.35
C TRP A 13 -12.90 2.67 8.54
N ILE A 14 -11.81 3.13 9.19
CA ILE A 14 -10.59 3.58 8.49
C ILE A 14 -9.89 2.37 7.85
N VAL A 15 -9.86 1.24 8.55
CA VAL A 15 -9.28 -0.01 8.04
C VAL A 15 -10.06 -0.51 6.84
N LEU A 16 -11.39 -0.55 6.95
CA LEU A 16 -12.28 -0.93 5.86
C LEU A 16 -12.10 -0.02 4.65
N LEU A 17 -12.07 1.31 4.86
CA LEU A 17 -11.87 2.27 3.78
C LEU A 17 -10.52 2.10 3.09
N SER A 18 -9.44 1.90 3.86
CA SER A 18 -8.09 1.72 3.33
C SER A 18 -7.94 0.42 2.54
N ASN A 19 -8.55 -0.66 3.03
CA ASN A 19 -8.56 -1.94 2.34
C ASN A 19 -9.47 -1.92 1.11
N LEU A 20 -10.62 -1.24 1.16
CA LEU A 20 -11.50 -1.08 0.01
C LEU A 20 -10.80 -0.33 -1.13
N LEU A 21 -10.07 0.74 -0.81
CA LEU A 21 -9.25 1.45 -1.79
C LEU A 21 -8.17 0.52 -2.38
N SER A 22 -7.43 -0.19 -1.52
CA SER A 22 -6.33 -1.08 -1.94
C SER A 22 -6.84 -2.22 -2.82
N LEU A 23 -7.97 -2.83 -2.46
CA LEU A 23 -8.65 -3.85 -3.25
C LEU A 23 -9.19 -3.30 -4.57
N SER A 24 -9.68 -2.06 -4.60
CA SER A 24 -10.14 -1.42 -5.84
C SER A 24 -8.98 -1.22 -6.82
N ILE A 25 -7.83 -0.73 -6.35
CA ILE A 25 -6.61 -0.55 -7.16
C ILE A 25 -6.12 -1.92 -7.66
N CYS A 26 -6.04 -2.91 -6.77
CA CYS A 26 -5.64 -4.28 -7.10
C CYS A 26 -6.58 -4.91 -8.13
N GLY A 27 -7.90 -4.80 -7.94
CA GLY A 27 -8.92 -5.33 -8.82
C GLY A 27 -8.91 -4.69 -10.21
N LEU A 28 -8.73 -3.37 -10.30
CA LEU A 28 -8.54 -2.68 -11.58
C LEU A 28 -7.27 -3.12 -12.28
N GLY A 29 -6.16 -3.21 -11.54
CA GLY A 29 -4.90 -3.70 -12.08
C GLY A 29 -5.02 -5.12 -12.62
N PHE A 30 -5.65 -6.02 -11.86
CA PHE A 30 -5.92 -7.40 -12.26
C PHE A 30 -6.80 -7.47 -13.50
N ALA A 31 -7.88 -6.68 -13.57
CA ALA A 31 -8.77 -6.64 -14.72
C ALA A 31 -8.05 -6.21 -16.01
N ILE A 32 -7.16 -5.23 -15.93
CA ILE A 32 -6.33 -4.80 -17.05
C ILE A 32 -5.35 -5.92 -17.46
N MET A 33 -4.66 -6.53 -16.51
CA MET A 33 -3.71 -7.62 -16.77
C MET A 33 -4.39 -8.87 -17.32
N PHE A 34 -5.62 -9.16 -16.90
CA PHE A 34 -6.40 -10.30 -17.40
C PHE A 34 -6.70 -10.18 -18.89
N ARG A 35 -6.82 -8.94 -19.41
CA ARG A 35 -7.03 -8.72 -20.83
C ARG A 35 -5.82 -9.09 -21.69
N LEU A 36 -4.62 -8.93 -21.14
CA LEU A 36 -3.37 -9.41 -21.76
C LEU A 36 -3.31 -10.94 -21.76
N GLY A 37 -3.87 -11.57 -20.73
CA GLY A 37 -4.08 -13.01 -20.65
C GLY A 37 -4.19 -13.49 -19.21
N TRP A 38 -4.79 -14.67 -19.03
CA TRP A 38 -4.97 -15.26 -17.70
C TRP A 38 -3.62 -15.52 -16.98
N ILE A 39 -2.58 -15.90 -17.73
CA ILE A 39 -1.22 -16.09 -17.19
C ILE A 39 -0.68 -14.78 -16.62
N ALA A 40 -0.81 -13.67 -17.36
CA ALA A 40 -0.34 -12.36 -16.92
C ALA A 40 -1.07 -11.88 -15.65
N ALA A 41 -2.38 -12.10 -15.58
CA ALA A 41 -3.18 -11.84 -14.39
C ALA A 41 -2.75 -12.67 -13.17
N ILE A 42 -2.48 -13.97 -13.34
CA ILE A 42 -2.01 -14.83 -12.24
C ILE A 42 -0.62 -14.39 -11.76
N ILE A 43 0.30 -14.08 -12.68
CA ILE A 43 1.64 -13.58 -12.32
C ILE A 43 1.52 -12.26 -11.54
N TYR A 44 0.66 -11.34 -11.99
CA TYR A 44 0.43 -10.07 -11.30
C TYR A 44 -0.16 -10.28 -9.89
N LEU A 45 -1.13 -11.20 -9.75
CA LEU A 45 -1.70 -11.52 -8.45
C LEU A 45 -0.66 -12.15 -7.50
N ALA A 46 0.12 -13.10 -8.00
CA ALA A 46 1.20 -13.72 -7.23
C ALA A 46 2.23 -12.68 -6.79
N TYR A 47 2.57 -11.72 -7.67
CA TYR A 47 3.45 -10.61 -7.36
C TYR A 47 2.93 -9.77 -6.18
N ILE A 48 1.67 -9.36 -6.21
CA ILE A 48 1.06 -8.60 -5.10
C ILE A 48 1.09 -9.39 -3.79
N LEU A 49 0.75 -10.68 -3.83
CA LEU A 49 0.75 -11.53 -2.64
C LEU A 49 2.15 -11.67 -2.02
N VAL A 50 3.19 -11.77 -2.85
CA VAL A 50 4.58 -11.79 -2.39
C VAL A 50 4.96 -10.48 -1.72
N LEU A 51 4.52 -9.34 -2.24
CA LEU A 51 4.76 -8.03 -1.63
C LEU A 51 4.04 -7.87 -0.29
N GLU A 52 2.76 -8.23 -0.22
CA GLU A 52 2.00 -8.20 1.04
C GLU A 52 2.62 -9.13 2.08
N TYR A 53 3.03 -10.34 1.69
CA TYR A 53 3.73 -11.25 2.59
C TYR A 53 5.05 -10.65 3.10
N ARG A 54 5.86 -10.07 2.21
CA ARG A 54 7.12 -9.40 2.57
C ARG A 54 6.87 -8.24 3.53
N LEU A 55 5.85 -7.44 3.29
CA LEU A 55 5.45 -6.30 4.13
C LEU A 55 5.06 -6.77 5.54
N VAL A 56 4.16 -7.75 5.62
CA VAL A 56 3.62 -8.27 6.89
C VAL A 56 4.71 -8.97 7.72
N LYS A 57 5.65 -9.66 7.05
CA LYS A 57 6.74 -10.40 7.70
C LYS A 57 7.90 -9.52 8.15
N ASN A 58 8.34 -8.58 7.32
CA ASN A 58 9.59 -7.83 7.57
C ASN A 58 9.34 -6.47 8.23
N HIS A 59 8.22 -5.80 7.91
CA HIS A 59 7.93 -4.46 8.40
C HIS A 59 6.89 -4.48 9.51
N CYS A 60 5.79 -5.22 9.37
CA CYS A 60 4.73 -5.21 10.38
C CYS A 60 5.11 -5.92 11.68
N THR A 61 6.06 -6.86 11.66
CA THR A 61 6.59 -7.55 12.85
C THR A 61 7.36 -6.63 13.80
N ASN A 62 8.01 -5.62 13.23
CA ASN A 62 8.80 -4.61 13.94
C ASN A 62 8.02 -3.31 14.16
N CYS A 63 6.76 -3.20 13.71
CA CYS A 63 5.97 -1.98 13.89
C CYS A 63 5.31 -1.91 15.26
N PHE A 64 5.11 -0.70 15.81
CA PHE A 64 4.38 -0.48 17.07
C PHE A 64 2.98 -1.11 17.08
N TYR A 65 2.34 -1.20 15.91
CA TYR A 65 1.01 -1.78 15.77
C TYR A 65 1.01 -3.32 15.68
N TRP A 66 2.14 -4.00 15.89
CA TRP A 66 2.14 -5.46 16.01
C TRP A 66 1.21 -5.91 17.14
N GLY A 67 0.22 -6.74 16.81
CA GLY A 67 -0.83 -7.18 17.75
C GLY A 67 -1.97 -6.17 17.94
N LYS A 68 -1.90 -4.99 17.30
CA LYS A 68 -2.90 -3.92 17.34
C LYS A 68 -3.51 -3.68 15.96
N ILE A 69 -4.59 -2.92 15.91
CA ILE A 69 -5.23 -2.55 14.64
C ILE A 69 -4.55 -1.28 14.09
N CYS A 70 -3.69 -1.43 13.09
CA CYS A 70 -3.16 -0.29 12.33
C CYS A 70 -4.19 0.21 11.29
N GLY A 71 -3.95 1.37 10.68
CA GLY A 71 -4.85 1.93 9.64
C GLY A 71 -5.09 1.04 8.42
N PHE A 72 -4.25 0.01 8.22
CA PHE A 72 -4.39 -1.00 7.16
C PHE A 72 -4.79 -2.39 7.70
N GLY A 73 -4.86 -2.57 9.03
CA GLY A 73 -5.14 -3.87 9.68
C GLY A 73 -3.96 -4.87 9.71
N ASN A 74 -2.90 -4.64 8.93
CA ASN A 74 -1.75 -5.54 8.81
C ASN A 74 -0.99 -5.81 10.13
N GLY A 75 -1.05 -4.91 11.10
CA GLY A 75 -0.43 -5.13 12.43
C GLY A 75 -1.04 -6.31 13.21
N LYS A 76 -2.37 -6.49 13.08
CA LYS A 76 -3.09 -7.60 13.70
C LYS A 76 -2.85 -8.89 12.93
N ILE A 77 -2.87 -8.83 11.59
CA ILE A 77 -2.54 -9.96 10.70
C ILE A 77 -1.12 -10.47 11.01
N SER A 78 -0.14 -9.58 11.10
CA SER A 78 1.24 -9.94 11.41
C SER A 78 1.37 -10.71 12.74
N SER A 79 0.63 -10.32 13.78
CA SER A 79 0.67 -11.02 15.07
C SER A 79 0.10 -12.43 15.07
N TRP A 80 -0.75 -12.77 14.09
CA TRP A 80 -1.28 -14.13 13.95
C TRP A 80 -0.30 -15.06 13.26
N PHE A 81 0.49 -14.55 12.31
CA PHE A 81 1.39 -15.36 11.48
C PHE A 81 2.85 -15.32 11.93
N PHE A 82 3.28 -14.26 12.60
CA PHE A 82 4.68 -14.01 12.93
C PHE A 82 4.86 -13.54 14.36
N LYS A 83 6.01 -13.89 14.95
CA LYS A 83 6.41 -13.42 16.26
C LYS A 83 6.76 -11.93 16.22
N LYS A 84 6.57 -11.26 17.36
CA LYS A 84 6.97 -9.86 17.54
C LYS A 84 8.47 -9.74 17.34
N GLY A 85 8.88 -8.82 16.48
CA GLY A 85 10.28 -8.42 16.35
C GLY A 85 10.62 -7.23 17.23
N ASP A 86 11.69 -6.53 16.89
CA ASP A 86 12.18 -5.38 17.66
C ASP A 86 11.71 -4.07 17.02
N ILE A 87 11.03 -3.23 17.81
CA ILE A 87 10.49 -1.95 17.36
C ILE A 87 11.62 -0.97 17.00
N SER A 88 12.75 -1.04 17.70
CA SER A 88 13.89 -0.18 17.43
C SER A 88 14.46 -0.40 16.02
N GLN A 89 14.43 -1.64 15.53
CA GLN A 89 14.88 -1.98 14.18
C GLN A 89 14.02 -1.31 13.10
N PHE A 90 12.72 -1.11 13.34
CA PHE A 90 11.87 -0.41 12.38
C PHE A 90 12.27 1.06 12.21
N CYS A 91 12.68 1.73 13.29
CA CYS A 91 13.06 3.13 13.26
C CYS A 91 14.49 3.35 12.70
N LEU A 92 15.36 2.35 12.86
CA LEU A 92 16.73 2.34 12.35
C LEU A 92 16.80 1.90 10.88
N HIS A 93 15.80 1.18 10.40
CA HIS A 93 15.72 0.74 9.02
C HIS A 93 15.59 1.95 8.07
N GLU A 94 16.57 2.13 7.18
CA GLU A 94 16.45 3.05 6.07
C GLU A 94 15.73 2.35 4.92
N MET A 95 14.62 2.93 4.48
CA MET A 95 13.90 2.39 3.34
C MET A 95 14.79 2.56 2.10
N THR A 96 15.12 1.45 1.45
CA THR A 96 15.97 1.43 0.25
C THR A 96 15.11 1.45 -1.01
N TRP A 97 15.67 1.89 -2.14
CA TRP A 97 14.99 1.86 -3.44
C TRP A 97 14.48 0.46 -3.81
N ASN A 98 15.18 -0.60 -3.37
CA ASN A 98 14.78 -1.99 -3.58
C ASN A 98 13.48 -2.38 -2.88
N GLU A 99 13.07 -1.64 -1.84
CA GLU A 99 11.80 -1.86 -1.14
C GLU A 99 10.67 -1.03 -1.75
N MET A 100 10.98 0.18 -2.21
CA MET A 100 9.99 1.11 -2.77
C MET A 100 9.62 0.80 -4.22
N ILE A 101 10.60 0.42 -5.06
CA ILE A 101 10.37 0.10 -6.48
C ILE A 101 9.31 -1.00 -6.64
N PRO A 102 9.36 -2.12 -5.90
CA PRO A 102 8.38 -3.17 -6.06
C PRO A 102 6.94 -2.72 -5.75
N ASP A 103 6.77 -1.85 -4.75
CA ASP A 103 5.45 -1.31 -4.41
C ASP A 103 4.94 -0.35 -5.50
N MET A 104 5.81 0.45 -6.10
CA MET A 104 5.45 1.31 -7.24
C MET A 104 5.06 0.49 -8.48
N LEU A 105 5.70 -0.66 -8.69
CA LEU A 105 5.41 -1.54 -9.83
C LEU A 105 3.99 -2.11 -9.79
N VAL A 106 3.36 -2.19 -8.61
CA VAL A 106 1.96 -2.67 -8.48
C VAL A 106 1.00 -1.82 -9.29
N SER A 107 1.15 -0.48 -9.29
CA SER A 107 0.29 0.40 -10.10
C SER A 107 0.89 0.68 -11.49
N LEU A 108 2.22 0.69 -11.61
CA LEU A 108 2.90 1.03 -12.86
C LEU A 108 2.72 -0.06 -13.93
N ILE A 109 2.80 -1.35 -13.58
CA ILE A 109 2.67 -2.45 -14.54
C ILE A 109 1.28 -2.44 -15.20
N PRO A 110 0.16 -2.40 -14.47
CA PRO A 110 -1.16 -2.33 -15.10
C PRO A 110 -1.39 -1.02 -15.85
N PHE A 111 -0.81 0.10 -15.38
CA PHE A 111 -0.89 1.38 -16.09
C PHE A 111 -0.25 1.31 -17.48
N VAL A 112 1.00 0.85 -17.57
CA VAL A 112 1.72 0.68 -18.84
C VAL A 112 1.00 -0.31 -19.74
N THR A 113 0.56 -1.45 -19.17
CA THR A 113 -0.21 -2.45 -19.91
C THR A 113 -1.50 -1.87 -20.47
N GLY A 114 -2.21 -1.08 -19.68
CA GLY A 114 -3.43 -0.40 -20.11
C GLY A 114 -3.19 0.59 -21.26
N ILE A 115 -2.11 1.36 -21.22
CA ILE A 115 -1.72 2.25 -22.33
C ILE A 115 -1.43 1.45 -23.61
N VAL A 116 -0.64 0.37 -23.50
CA VAL A 116 -0.31 -0.47 -24.65
C VAL A 116 -1.58 -1.09 -25.26
N LEU A 117 -2.49 -1.58 -24.43
CA LEU A 117 -3.77 -2.11 -24.88
C LEU A 117 -4.62 -1.04 -25.60
N LEU A 118 -4.64 0.20 -25.09
CA LEU A 118 -5.36 1.31 -25.73
C LEU A 118 -4.77 1.69 -27.10
N ILE A 119 -3.46 1.57 -27.29
CA ILE A 119 -2.80 1.86 -28.57
C ILE A 119 -3.11 0.77 -29.61
N ILE A 120 -3.11 -0.50 -29.19
CA ILE A 120 -3.36 -1.62 -30.11
C ILE A 120 -4.86 -1.74 -30.43
N HIS A 121 -5.71 -1.65 -29.41
CA HIS A 121 -7.16 -1.80 -29.52
C HIS A 121 -7.87 -0.81 -28.60
N PHE A 122 -8.12 0.38 -29.14
CA PHE A 122 -8.80 1.43 -28.39
C PHE A 122 -10.23 1.01 -27.99
N ASP A 123 -10.49 0.99 -26.68
CA ASP A 123 -11.82 0.78 -26.12
C ASP A 123 -11.97 1.63 -24.85
N ILE A 124 -13.08 2.37 -24.81
CA ILE A 124 -13.44 3.36 -23.80
C ILE A 124 -13.45 2.76 -22.40
N LYS A 125 -13.81 1.48 -22.25
CA LYS A 125 -13.84 0.80 -20.95
C LYS A 125 -12.45 0.73 -20.34
N TYR A 126 -11.42 0.45 -21.15
CA TYR A 126 -10.03 0.41 -20.66
C TYR A 126 -9.50 1.81 -20.38
N LEU A 127 -9.90 2.80 -21.16
CA LEU A 127 -9.54 4.19 -20.91
C LEU A 127 -10.05 4.64 -19.53
N ILE A 128 -11.33 4.36 -19.24
CA ILE A 128 -11.93 4.63 -17.93
C ILE A 128 -11.18 3.85 -16.83
N GLY A 129 -10.90 2.56 -17.05
CA GLY A 129 -10.18 1.74 -16.09
C GLY A 129 -8.78 2.25 -15.75
N VAL A 130 -8.01 2.68 -16.76
CA VAL A 130 -6.67 3.26 -16.60
C VAL A 130 -6.73 4.62 -15.89
N ILE A 131 -7.65 5.50 -16.27
CA ILE A 131 -7.83 6.79 -15.59
C ILE A 131 -8.20 6.56 -14.12
N LEU A 132 -9.14 5.66 -13.85
CA LEU A 132 -9.57 5.35 -12.50
C LEU A 132 -8.42 4.76 -11.66
N LEU A 133 -7.59 3.89 -12.26
CA LEU A 133 -6.40 3.35 -11.61
C LEU A 133 -5.43 4.46 -11.19
N ILE A 134 -5.16 5.43 -12.07
CA ILE A 134 -4.29 6.58 -11.75
C ILE A 134 -4.90 7.39 -10.61
N VAL A 135 -6.17 7.77 -10.72
CA VAL A 135 -6.84 8.61 -9.71
C VAL A 135 -6.84 7.94 -8.35
N LEU A 136 -7.18 6.65 -8.27
CA LEU A 136 -7.18 5.92 -7.01
C LEU A 136 -5.77 5.70 -6.45
N SER A 137 -4.81 5.35 -7.31
CA SER A 137 -3.43 5.07 -6.87
C SER A 137 -2.68 6.32 -6.42
N THR A 138 -3.02 7.50 -6.94
CA THR A 138 -2.41 8.79 -6.58
C THR A 138 -3.24 9.54 -5.55
N PHE A 139 -4.38 10.11 -5.96
CA PHE A 139 -5.25 10.92 -5.10
C PHE A 139 -5.92 10.08 -4.02
N GLY A 140 -6.45 8.89 -4.36
CA GLY A 140 -7.09 8.02 -3.39
C GLY A 140 -6.15 7.63 -2.25
N ASN A 141 -4.98 7.08 -2.61
CA ASN A 141 -3.95 6.72 -1.63
C ASN A 141 -3.44 7.95 -0.88
N GLY A 142 -3.15 9.06 -1.56
CA GLY A 142 -2.68 10.29 -0.95
C GLY A 142 -3.67 10.84 0.07
N PHE A 143 -4.97 10.86 -0.27
CA PHE A 143 -6.03 11.34 0.60
C PHE A 143 -6.25 10.42 1.80
N ILE A 144 -6.42 9.10 1.57
CA ILE A 144 -6.70 8.15 2.65
C ILE A 144 -5.48 8.01 3.58
N ARG A 145 -4.29 7.83 3.02
CA ARG A 145 -3.07 7.71 3.83
C ARG A 145 -2.73 9.04 4.50
N GLY A 146 -2.84 10.16 3.80
CA GLY A 146 -2.51 11.48 4.34
C GLY A 146 -3.46 11.93 5.46
N ASN A 147 -4.77 11.89 5.22
CA ASN A 147 -5.75 12.47 6.13
C ASN A 147 -6.23 11.52 7.23
N PHE A 148 -6.26 10.20 6.97
CA PHE A 148 -6.84 9.23 7.91
C PHE A 148 -5.82 8.28 8.53
N ALA A 149 -4.84 7.76 7.80
CA ALA A 149 -3.88 6.81 8.37
C ALA A 149 -2.64 7.50 9.00
N CYS A 150 -1.82 8.17 8.19
CA CYS A 150 -0.54 8.75 8.61
C CYS A 150 -0.70 9.93 9.58
N LYS A 151 -1.77 10.74 9.46
CA LYS A 151 -2.04 11.86 10.37
C LYS A 151 -2.18 11.41 11.83
N TYR A 152 -2.83 10.27 12.06
CA TYR A 152 -3.11 9.74 13.41
C TYR A 152 -2.22 8.55 13.82
N CYS A 153 -1.21 8.22 13.00
CA CYS A 153 -0.29 7.12 13.25
C CYS A 153 0.73 7.46 14.36
N ARG A 154 0.84 6.60 15.38
CA ARG A 154 1.86 6.68 16.45
C ARG A 154 3.25 6.27 15.99
N GLN A 155 3.36 5.31 15.06
CA GLN A 155 4.66 4.90 14.51
C GLN A 155 5.39 6.07 13.85
N LYS A 156 4.66 7.06 13.33
CA LYS A 156 5.27 8.27 12.75
C LYS A 156 6.13 9.04 13.75
N GLU A 157 5.73 9.10 15.02
CA GLU A 157 6.45 9.83 16.08
C GLU A 157 7.69 9.08 16.56
N MET A 158 7.63 7.75 16.61
CA MET A 158 8.77 6.90 16.96
C MET A 158 9.82 6.82 15.84
N GLY A 159 9.42 7.12 14.61
CA GLY A 159 10.26 7.09 13.43
C GLY A 159 9.61 6.25 12.32
N CYS A 160 9.25 6.93 11.22
CA CYS A 160 8.81 6.28 10.00
C CYS A 160 9.93 6.36 8.95
N PRO A 161 10.42 5.22 8.41
CA PRO A 161 11.43 5.21 7.35
C PRO A 161 11.03 6.05 6.13
N VAL A 162 9.74 6.06 5.79
CA VAL A 162 9.18 6.85 4.69
C VAL A 162 9.29 8.35 4.97
N ASP A 163 8.93 8.78 6.18
CA ASP A 163 8.98 10.21 6.55
C ASP A 163 10.43 10.72 6.57
N LYS A 164 11.37 9.87 7.01
CA LYS A 164 12.82 10.16 6.94
C LYS A 164 13.32 10.32 5.51
N LEU A 165 12.84 9.52 4.55
CA LEU A 165 13.21 9.66 3.13
C LEU A 165 12.75 10.99 2.53
N PHE A 166 11.49 11.39 2.80
CA PHE A 166 10.93 12.62 2.23
C PHE A 166 11.41 13.90 2.94
N ASN A 167 11.83 13.80 4.20
CA ASN A 167 12.36 14.93 4.98
C ASN A 167 13.89 14.93 5.12
N LYS A 168 14.65 14.05 4.43
CA LYS A 168 16.13 13.95 4.53
C LYS A 168 16.92 15.19 4.02
N GLY A 169 16.24 16.32 3.80
CA GLY A 169 16.84 17.54 3.25
C GLY A 169 16.13 18.84 3.66
N LYS A 170 15.43 18.85 4.80
CA LYS A 170 14.99 20.08 5.48
C LYS A 170 15.81 20.34 6.73
#